data_AF-A0A0R1GXL5-F1
#
_entry.id   AF-A0A0R1GXL5-F1
#
_cell.length_a   1.000
_cell.length_b   1.000
_cell.length_c   1.000
_cell.angle_alpha   90.00
_cell.angle_beta   90.00
_cell.angle_gamma   90.00
#
_symmetry.space_group_name_H-M   'P 1'
#
loop_
_entity.id
_entity.type
_entity.pdbx_description
1 polymer ?
#
loop_
_entity_poly.entity_id
_entity_poly.type
_entity_poly.pdbx_seq_one_letter_code
_entity_poly.pdbx_strand_id
1 'polypeptide(L)' 'MAEAVATEPQILNKAMSEAFDWSQDDTPVRVAIWNYFMENNDHSTEKTLELIKPYIDATSEEPIREFVEANLKK' A
#
# COMPACT_ATOMS: atom_id res chain seq x y z
N MET A 1 -10.83 21.72 -15.68
CA MET A 1 -9.90 21.00 -14.77
C MET A 1 -10.33 19.54 -14.83
N ALA A 2 -9.60 18.68 -15.54
CA ALA A 2 -9.90 17.26 -15.52
C ALA A 2 -9.48 16.76 -14.13
N GLU A 3 -10.45 16.47 -13.25
CA GLU A 3 -10.18 15.60 -12.11
C GLU A 3 -9.59 14.33 -12.71
N ALA A 4 -8.32 14.06 -12.42
CA ALA A 4 -7.74 12.76 -12.70
C ALA A 4 -8.65 11.75 -12.01
N VAL A 5 -9.40 10.98 -12.81
CA VAL A 5 -10.19 9.86 -12.31
C VAL A 5 -9.18 8.95 -11.61
N ALA A 6 -9.11 9.03 -10.29
CA ALA A 6 -8.17 8.24 -9.51
C ALA A 6 -8.56 6.77 -9.71
N THR A 7 -7.81 6.07 -10.56
CA THR A 7 -8.03 4.65 -10.85
C THR A 7 -7.53 3.76 -9.73
N GLU A 8 -6.69 4.30 -8.83
CA GLU A 8 -6.13 3.62 -7.67
C GLU A 8 -6.53 4.33 -6.37
N PRO A 9 -6.64 3.61 -5.24
CA PRO A 9 -6.94 4.20 -3.94
C PRO A 9 -5.93 5.26 -3.51
N GLN A 10 -6.42 6.43 -3.10
CA GLN A 10 -5.57 7.58 -2.76
C GLN A 10 -4.62 7.28 -1.59
N ILE A 11 -5.04 6.45 -0.63
CA ILE A 11 -4.21 6.02 0.50
C ILE A 11 -2.86 5.45 0.09
N LEU A 12 -2.75 4.79 -1.08
CA LEU A 12 -1.50 4.21 -1.57
C LEU A 12 -0.40 5.24 -1.79
N ASN A 13 -0.76 6.48 -2.09
CA ASN A 13 0.17 7.57 -2.39
C ASN A 13 0.43 8.50 -1.19
N LYS A 14 -0.27 8.30 -0.07
CA LYS A 14 -0.02 9.03 1.18
C LYS A 14 1.17 8.46 1.91
N ALA A 15 1.86 9.28 2.69
CA ALA A 15 2.84 8.79 3.66
C ALA A 15 2.16 7.91 4.71
N MET A 16 2.87 6.91 5.25
CA MET A 16 2.34 6.07 6.31
C MET A 16 1.93 6.89 7.54
N SER A 17 2.69 7.94 7.88
CA SER A 17 2.38 8.92 8.93
C SER A 17 1.10 9.74 8.67
N GLU A 18 0.74 9.97 7.40
CA GLU A 18 -0.50 10.67 7.01
C GLU A 18 -1.71 9.73 6.95
N ALA A 19 -1.49 8.46 6.62
CA ALA A 19 -2.54 7.47 6.42
C ALA A 19 -2.90 6.70 7.70
N PHE A 20 -1.95 6.59 8.64
CA PHE A 20 -2.05 5.78 9.84
C PHE A 20 -1.48 6.50 11.07
N ASP A 21 -2.32 6.81 12.05
CA ASP A 21 -1.96 7.59 13.25
C ASP A 21 -0.85 6.97 14.11
N TRP A 22 -0.65 5.64 14.01
CA TRP A 22 0.38 4.92 14.77
C TRP A 22 1.76 4.97 14.10
N SER A 23 1.85 5.37 12.83
CA SER A 23 3.10 5.44 12.11
C SER A 23 3.69 6.84 12.18
N GLN A 24 5.03 6.91 12.20
CA GLN A 24 5.80 8.14 11.99
C GLN A 24 6.67 8.03 10.73
N ASP A 25 6.43 7.00 9.90
CA ASP A 25 7.19 6.73 8.70
C ASP A 25 6.67 7.58 7.54
N ASP A 26 7.57 8.31 6.86
CA ASP A 26 7.25 9.12 5.69
C ASP A 26 7.19 8.29 4.39
N THR A 27 7.49 6.99 4.48
CA THR A 27 7.38 6.05 3.37
C THR A 27 5.94 5.99 2.87
N PRO A 28 5.70 6.10 1.55
CA PRO A 28 4.36 5.94 1.00
C PRO A 28 3.78 4.56 1.28
N VAL A 29 2.46 4.48 1.53
CA VAL A 29 1.78 3.21 1.84
C VAL A 29 2.05 2.13 0.78
N ARG A 30 2.05 2.49 -0.50
CA ARG A 30 2.37 1.55 -1.60
C ARG A 30 3.78 0.95 -1.50
N VAL A 31 4.74 1.75 -1.04
CA VAL A 31 6.14 1.32 -0.90
C VAL A 31 6.27 0.42 0.33
N ALA A 32 5.56 0.74 1.42
CA ALA A 32 5.55 -0.10 2.61
C ALA A 32 4.96 -1.50 2.32
N ILE A 33 3.86 -1.56 1.56
CA ILE A 33 3.25 -2.83 1.10
C ILE A 33 4.20 -3.59 0.17
N TRP A 34 4.82 -2.91 -0.80
CA TRP A 34 5.82 -3.50 -1.70
C TRP A 34 6.96 -4.14 -0.91
N ASN A 35 7.55 -3.38 0.04
CA ASN A 35 8.68 -3.84 0.83
C ASN A 35 8.33 -5.08 1.65
N TYR A 36 7.12 -5.14 2.24
CA TYR A 36 6.67 -6.35 2.94
C TYR A 36 6.65 -7.60 2.05
N PHE A 37 6.09 -7.48 0.84
CA PHE A 37 6.05 -8.62 -0.08
C PHE A 37 7.43 -8.97 -0.63
N MET A 38 8.30 -7.99 -0.84
CA MET A 38 9.69 -8.24 -1.22
C MET A 38 10.41 -9.07 -0.17
N GLU A 39 10.32 -8.67 1.11
CA GLU A 39 10.98 -9.40 2.21
C GLU A 39 10.41 -10.82 2.39
N ASN A 40 9.14 -11.04 2.08
CA ASN A 40 8.47 -12.33 2.27
C ASN A 40 8.51 -13.26 1.06
N ASN A 41 8.93 -12.79 -0.12
CA ASN A 41 8.93 -13.57 -1.35
C ASN A 41 10.30 -13.63 -2.03
N ASP A 42 11.37 -13.73 -1.24
CA ASP A 42 12.76 -13.82 -1.71
C ASP A 42 13.15 -12.68 -2.66
N HIS A 43 12.63 -11.47 -2.42
CA HIS A 43 12.82 -10.28 -3.27
C HIS A 43 12.39 -10.49 -4.73
N SER A 44 11.46 -11.41 -4.99
CA SER A 44 10.91 -11.64 -6.32
C SER A 44 9.99 -10.49 -6.73
N THR A 45 10.45 -9.68 -7.69
CA THR A 45 9.69 -8.55 -8.24
C THR A 45 8.44 -9.03 -8.98
N GLU A 46 8.50 -10.17 -9.68
CA GLU A 46 7.37 -10.75 -10.41
C GLU A 46 6.24 -11.14 -9.45
N LYS A 47 6.54 -11.91 -8.40
CA LYS A 47 5.56 -12.27 -7.38
C LYS A 47 5.02 -11.05 -6.65
N THR A 48 5.89 -10.08 -6.34
CA THR A 48 5.48 -8.85 -5.66
C THR A 48 4.46 -8.08 -6.51
N LEU A 49 4.69 -7.95 -7.83
CA LEU A 49 3.75 -7.30 -8.74
C LEU A 49 2.38 -7.99 -8.77
N GLU A 50 2.35 -9.32 -8.77
CA GLU A 50 1.10 -10.09 -8.71
C GLU A 50 0.35 -9.88 -7.39
N LEU A 51 1.09 -9.87 -6.27
CA LEU A 51 0.53 -9.74 -4.93
C LEU A 51 0.04 -8.33 -4.61
N ILE A 52 0.67 -7.28 -5.16
CA ILE A 52 0.24 -5.90 -4.92
C ILE A 52 -0.96 -5.48 -5.79
N LYS A 53 -1.18 -6.18 -6.91
CA LYS A 53 -2.21 -5.82 -7.91
C LYS A 53 -3.61 -5.66 -7.31
N PRO A 54 -4.09 -6.54 -6.41
CA PRO A 54 -5.41 -6.38 -5.78
C PRO A 54 -5.56 -5.08 -4.99
N TYR A 55 -4.48 -4.52 -4.45
CA TYR A 55 -4.52 -3.25 -3.72
C TYR A 55 -4.55 -2.04 -4.66
N ILE A 56 -3.82 -2.10 -5.78
CA ILE A 56 -3.82 -1.04 -6.80
C ILE A 56 -5.18 -0.93 -7.48
N ASP A 57 -5.78 -2.08 -7.82
CA ASP A 57 -7.08 -2.13 -8.49
C ASP A 57 -8.27 -2.09 -7.50
N ALA A 58 -8.01 -1.95 -6.19
CA ALA A 58 -9.05 -1.92 -5.19
C ALA A 58 -9.98 -0.72 -5.40
N THR A 59 -11.28 -0.94 -5.25
CA THR A 59 -12.29 0.11 -5.36
C THR A 59 -12.50 0.88 -4.05
N SER A 60 -11.89 0.41 -2.95
CA SER A 60 -11.94 1.03 -1.63
C SER A 60 -10.58 0.96 -0.92
N GLU A 61 -10.40 1.81 0.10
CA GLU A 61 -9.19 1.82 0.93
C GLU A 61 -9.19 0.74 2.03
N GLU A 62 -10.34 0.13 2.31
CA GLU A 62 -10.55 -0.86 3.38
C GLU A 62 -9.56 -2.03 3.34
N PRO A 63 -9.41 -2.79 2.23
CA PRO A 63 -8.48 -3.92 2.19
C PRO A 63 -7.02 -3.50 2.34
N ILE A 64 -6.68 -2.27 1.96
CA ILE A 64 -5.35 -1.71 2.15
C ILE A 64 -5.10 -1.44 3.63
N ARG A 65 -6.06 -0.79 4.31
CA ARG A 65 -5.97 -0.49 5.74
C ARG A 65 -5.88 -1.76 6.56
N GLU A 66 -6.75 -2.73 6.31
CA GLU A 66 -6.72 -4.03 6.99
C GLU A 66 -5.37 -4.73 6.85
N PHE A 67 -4.83 -4.78 5.63
CA PHE A 67 -3.53 -5.39 5.38
C PHE A 67 -2.41 -4.66 6.14
N VAL A 68 -2.37 -3.33 6.05
CA VAL A 68 -1.34 -2.52 6.70
C VAL A 68 -1.41 -2.65 8.22
N GLU A 69 -2.61 -2.61 8.80
CA GLU A 69 -2.80 -2.78 10.24
C GLU A 69 -2.47 -4.19 10.73
N ALA A 70 -2.73 -5.23 9.93
CA ALA A 70 -2.43 -6.61 10.29
C ALA A 70 -0.94 -6.98 10.16
N ASN A 71 -0.22 -6.37 9.20
CA ASN A 71 1.12 -6.82 8.82
C ASN A 71 2.25 -5.81 9.06
N LEU A 72 1.96 -4.50 9.03
CA LEU A 72 2.97 -3.44 9.13
C LEU A 72 2.93 -2.71 10.47
N LYS A 73 1.83 -2.82 11.22
CA LYS A 73 1.74 -2.28 12.58
C LYS A 73 2.66 -3.06 13.51
N LYS A 74 3.65 -2.37 14.09
CA LYS A 74 4.61 -2.93 15.05
C LYS A 74 4.46 -2.26 16.41
#